data_AF-A0A6G4ZS57-F1
#
_entry.id   AF-A0A6G4ZS57-F1
#
_cell.length_a   1.000
_cell.length_b   1.000
_cell.length_c   1.000
_cell.angle_alpha   90.00
_cell.angle_beta   90.00
_cell.angle_gamma   90.00
#
_symmetry.space_group_name_H-M   'P 1'
#
loop_
_entity.id
_entity.type
_entity.pdbx_description
1 polymer ?
#
loop_
_entity_poly.entity_id
_entity_poly.type
_entity_poly.pdbx_seq_one_letter_code
_entity_poly.pdbx_strand_id
1 'polypeptide(L)'
;MIDSHAHLTSSQILPEVEDIIDRAKGAGVHTIINICTDRPSLEAGLKLAERHKGIHNTAATTPHDVEEDGEAFFPLVENAVEKLVAIGETGLDYFYEHSPKKLQQHFLSLYFQLAVKTQLPVIFHCRDAFADLFAIADEQYRGRSAVLHCFTGTLEEARGCLDRGWMISF
;
A
#
# COMPACT_ATOMS: atom_id res chain seq x y z
N MET A 1 8.15 13.28 -13.12
CA MET A 1 8.10 13.01 -11.66
C MET A 1 7.04 11.95 -11.41
N ILE A 2 7.22 11.08 -10.41
CA ILE A 2 6.25 10.06 -10.01
C ILE A 2 5.80 10.38 -8.58
N ASP A 3 4.49 10.42 -8.35
CA ASP A 3 3.92 10.37 -7.01
C ASP A 3 3.67 8.90 -6.65
N SER A 4 4.43 8.37 -5.69
CA SER A 4 4.41 6.96 -5.33
C SER A 4 3.29 6.57 -4.36
N HIS A 5 2.52 7.53 -3.83
CA HIS A 5 1.52 7.24 -2.82
C HIS A 5 0.45 8.35 -2.72
N ALA A 6 -0.68 8.17 -3.41
CA ALA A 6 -1.81 9.08 -3.36
C ALA A 6 -3.14 8.34 -3.14
N HIS A 7 -4.10 8.96 -2.47
CA HIS A 7 -5.46 8.41 -2.29
C HIS A 7 -6.47 9.13 -3.19
N LEU A 8 -6.25 9.07 -4.51
CA LEU A 8 -7.09 9.73 -5.53
C LEU A 8 -8.53 9.24 -5.50
N THR A 9 -8.75 8.00 -5.06
CA THR A 9 -10.08 7.37 -5.00
C THR A 9 -10.68 7.32 -3.60
N SER A 10 -10.11 8.06 -2.65
CA SER A 10 -10.79 8.32 -1.38
C SER A 10 -12.08 9.11 -1.62
N SER A 11 -13.07 8.93 -0.75
CA SER A 11 -14.38 9.59 -0.86
C SER A 11 -14.30 11.11 -0.88
N GLN A 12 -13.28 11.68 -0.23
CA GLN A 12 -13.04 13.13 -0.15
C GLN A 12 -12.45 13.70 -1.44
N ILE A 13 -11.62 12.92 -2.15
CA ILE A 13 -10.86 13.38 -3.33
C ILE A 13 -11.55 13.00 -4.64
N LEU A 14 -12.24 11.85 -4.67
CA LEU A 14 -12.84 11.29 -5.87
C LEU A 14 -13.74 12.29 -6.65
N PRO A 15 -14.54 13.17 -6.02
CA PRO A 15 -15.35 14.15 -6.74
C PRO A 15 -14.53 15.16 -7.58
N GLU A 16 -13.28 15.43 -7.18
CA GLU A 16 -12.40 16.42 -7.80
C GLU A 16 -11.21 15.78 -8.55
N VAL A 17 -11.21 14.44 -8.68
CA VAL A 17 -10.04 13.67 -9.13
C VAL A 17 -9.55 14.05 -10.52
N GLU A 18 -10.47 14.36 -11.44
CA GLU A 18 -10.13 14.70 -12.83
C GLU A 18 -9.35 16.03 -12.87
N ASP A 19 -9.81 17.06 -12.15
CA ASP A 19 -9.12 18.35 -12.05
C ASP A 19 -7.77 18.22 -11.34
N ILE A 20 -7.67 17.37 -10.32
CA ILE A 20 -6.42 17.07 -9.62
C ILE A 20 -5.40 16.43 -10.56
N ILE A 21 -5.82 15.44 -11.34
CA ILE A 21 -4.96 14.76 -12.31
C ILE A 21 -4.45 15.73 -13.37
N ASP A 22 -5.31 16.62 -13.87
CA ASP A 22 -4.90 17.58 -14.90
C ASP A 22 -3.95 18.65 -14.35
N ARG A 23 -4.14 19.11 -13.10
CA ARG A 23 -3.16 19.96 -12.42
C ARG A 23 -1.83 19.24 -12.20
N ALA A 24 -1.85 17.97 -11.79
CA ALA A 24 -0.65 17.17 -11.60
C ALA A 24 0.15 17.03 -12.91
N LYS A 25 -0.54 16.75 -14.04
CA LYS A 25 0.07 16.73 -15.37
C LYS A 25 0.69 18.07 -15.74
N GLY A 26 -0.02 19.18 -15.49
CA GLY A 26 0.47 20.54 -15.73
C GLY A 26 1.71 20.90 -14.90
N ALA A 27 1.88 20.28 -13.74
CA ALA A 27 3.04 20.41 -12.86
C ALA A 27 4.18 19.41 -13.17
N GLY A 28 4.04 18.53 -14.18
CA GLY A 28 5.05 17.55 -14.58
C GLY A 28 5.02 16.22 -13.80
N VAL A 29 3.94 15.97 -13.04
CA VAL A 29 3.64 14.67 -12.43
C VAL A 29 2.77 13.87 -13.40
N HIS A 30 3.40 12.92 -14.08
CA HIS A 30 2.75 12.14 -15.14
C HIS A 30 2.40 10.70 -14.73
N THR A 31 2.89 10.28 -13.55
CA THR A 31 2.63 8.95 -12.99
C THR A 31 2.24 9.12 -11.54
N ILE A 32 1.11 8.53 -11.16
CA ILE A 32 0.60 8.53 -9.78
C ILE A 32 0.22 7.10 -9.41
N ILE A 33 0.70 6.64 -8.27
CA ILE A 33 0.34 5.37 -7.68
C ILE A 33 -0.80 5.61 -6.68
N ASN A 34 -2.01 5.18 -7.06
CA ASN A 34 -3.22 5.33 -6.29
C ASN A 34 -3.41 4.14 -5.32
N ILE A 35 -3.61 4.45 -4.04
CA ILE A 35 -3.69 3.47 -2.96
C ILE A 35 -5.15 3.16 -2.67
N CYS A 36 -5.57 1.92 -2.98
CA CYS A 36 -6.93 1.45 -2.77
C CYS A 36 -7.00 0.62 -1.48
N THR A 37 -7.67 1.15 -0.46
CA THR A 37 -7.70 0.57 0.88
C THR A 37 -8.99 -0.20 1.19
N ASP A 38 -9.99 -0.06 0.32
CA ASP A 38 -11.31 -0.64 0.48
C ASP A 38 -11.95 -0.96 -0.89
N ARG A 39 -13.13 -1.59 -0.87
CA ARG A 39 -13.87 -1.93 -2.10
C ARG A 39 -14.19 -0.69 -2.95
N PRO A 40 -14.80 0.39 -2.42
CA PRO A 40 -15.12 1.57 -3.23
C PRO A 40 -13.91 2.18 -3.92
N SER A 41 -12.80 2.36 -3.20
CA SER A 41 -11.56 2.93 -3.73
C SER A 41 -10.92 2.05 -4.80
N LEU A 42 -10.97 0.71 -4.65
CA LEU A 42 -10.49 -0.23 -5.66
C LEU A 42 -11.34 -0.18 -6.93
N GLU A 43 -12.67 -0.25 -6.81
CA GLU A 43 -13.57 -0.20 -7.95
C GLU A 43 -13.45 1.13 -8.73
N ALA A 44 -13.33 2.24 -8.01
CA ALA A 44 -13.06 3.55 -8.60
C ALA A 44 -11.67 3.62 -9.23
N GLY A 45 -10.64 3.07 -8.58
CA GLY A 45 -9.25 3.09 -9.02
C GLY A 45 -9.05 2.33 -10.32
N LEU A 46 -9.65 1.15 -10.43
CA LEU A 46 -9.61 0.36 -11.67
C LEU A 46 -10.24 1.12 -12.85
N LYS A 47 -11.39 1.76 -12.64
CA LYS A 47 -12.04 2.62 -13.66
C LYS A 47 -11.19 3.85 -14.00
N LEU A 48 -10.49 4.43 -13.02
CA LEU A 48 -9.65 5.61 -13.20
C LEU A 48 -8.41 5.30 -14.06
N ALA A 49 -7.75 4.15 -13.81
CA ALA A 49 -6.61 3.69 -14.57
C ALA A 49 -6.94 3.36 -16.04
N GLU A 50 -8.17 2.90 -16.33
CA GLU A 50 -8.65 2.71 -17.70
C GLU A 50 -8.75 4.04 -18.47
N ARG A 51 -9.09 5.14 -17.80
CA ARG A 51 -9.22 6.47 -18.40
C ARG A 51 -7.88 7.22 -18.48
N HIS A 52 -7.00 7.01 -17.52
CA HIS A 52 -5.75 7.75 -17.39
C HIS A 52 -4.54 6.81 -17.33
N LYS A 53 -3.78 6.72 -18.43
CA LYS A 53 -2.59 5.84 -18.54
C LYS A 53 -1.49 6.09 -17.52
N GLY A 54 -1.47 7.27 -16.88
CA GLY A 54 -0.52 7.63 -15.84
C GLY A 54 -0.93 7.19 -14.43
N ILE A 55 -2.12 6.63 -14.26
CA ILE A 55 -2.64 6.19 -12.97
C ILE A 55 -2.47 4.68 -12.86
N HIS A 56 -1.79 4.26 -11.80
CA HIS A 56 -1.63 2.87 -11.45
C HIS A 56 -2.22 2.63 -10.06
N ASN A 57 -2.68 1.41 -9.78
CA ASN A 57 -3.31 1.11 -8.50
C ASN A 57 -2.49 0.11 -7.70
N THR A 58 -2.56 0.26 -6.39
CA THR A 58 -2.24 -0.79 -5.41
C THR A 58 -3.51 -1.12 -4.64
N ALA A 59 -3.57 -2.30 -4.04
CA ALA A 59 -4.65 -2.61 -3.12
C ALA A 59 -4.20 -3.50 -1.96
N ALA A 60 -4.67 -3.17 -0.77
CA ALA A 60 -4.65 -3.99 0.44
C ALA A 60 -5.45 -3.28 1.54
N THR A 61 -5.87 -4.01 2.56
CA THR A 61 -6.47 -3.44 3.76
C THR A 61 -5.38 -2.80 4.61
N THR A 62 -5.65 -1.58 5.11
CA THR A 62 -4.74 -0.88 6.03
C THR A 62 -4.69 -1.61 7.37
N PRO A 63 -3.60 -1.48 8.17
CA PRO A 63 -3.56 -2.05 9.51
C PRO A 63 -4.64 -1.52 10.46
N HIS A 64 -5.27 -0.36 10.17
CA HIS A 64 -6.34 0.18 11.01
C HIS A 64 -7.66 -0.55 10.80
N ASP A 65 -7.92 -1.02 9.57
CA ASP A 65 -9.23 -1.51 9.14
C ASP A 65 -9.27 -3.04 8.99
N VAL A 66 -8.18 -3.76 9.31
CA VAL A 66 -8.11 -5.23 9.13
C VAL A 66 -9.16 -6.00 9.92
N GLU A 67 -9.58 -5.50 11.09
CA GLU A 67 -10.63 -6.16 11.88
C GLU A 67 -12.00 -6.07 11.21
N GLU A 68 -12.32 -4.92 10.60
CA GLU A 68 -13.64 -4.67 10.01
C GLU A 68 -13.72 -5.20 8.58
N ASP A 69 -12.71 -4.90 7.75
CA ASP A 69 -12.77 -5.07 6.30
C ASP A 69 -11.84 -6.16 5.76
N GLY A 70 -10.88 -6.64 6.54
CA GLY A 70 -9.82 -7.53 6.07
C GLY A 70 -10.34 -8.77 5.33
N GLU A 71 -11.24 -9.53 5.97
CA GLU A 71 -11.81 -10.77 5.42
C GLU A 71 -12.65 -10.53 4.16
N ALA A 72 -13.37 -9.42 4.10
CA ALA A 72 -14.24 -9.08 2.98
C ALA A 72 -13.47 -8.50 1.80
N PHE A 73 -12.37 -7.78 2.06
CA PHE A 73 -11.61 -7.06 1.05
C PHE A 73 -10.50 -7.92 0.43
N PHE A 74 -9.83 -8.78 1.21
CA PHE A 74 -8.72 -9.61 0.72
C PHE A 74 -9.05 -10.39 -0.57
N PRO A 75 -10.21 -11.09 -0.70
CA PRO A 75 -10.55 -11.79 -1.94
C PRO A 75 -10.70 -10.87 -3.16
N LEU A 76 -11.09 -9.61 -2.96
CA LEU A 76 -11.19 -8.64 -4.07
C LEU A 76 -9.80 -8.22 -4.54
N VAL A 77 -8.88 -8.02 -3.61
CA VAL A 77 -7.47 -7.75 -3.92
C VAL A 77 -6.88 -8.93 -4.69
N GLU A 78 -7.09 -10.15 -4.22
CA GLU A 78 -6.60 -11.37 -4.89
C GLU A 78 -7.10 -11.50 -6.33
N ASN A 79 -8.36 -11.13 -6.59
CA ASN A 79 -8.95 -11.15 -7.94
C ASN A 79 -8.46 -10.00 -8.83
N ALA A 80 -7.96 -8.90 -8.25
CA ALA A 80 -7.55 -7.71 -8.98
C ALA A 80 -6.05 -7.65 -9.29
N VAL A 81 -5.23 -8.59 -8.80
CA VAL A 81 -3.75 -8.53 -8.84
C VAL A 81 -3.15 -8.21 -10.22
N GLU A 82 -3.71 -8.74 -11.32
CA GLU A 82 -3.22 -8.48 -12.68
C GLU A 82 -3.40 -7.01 -13.12
N LYS A 83 -4.22 -6.24 -12.40
CA LYS A 83 -4.45 -4.81 -12.63
C LYS A 83 -3.72 -3.92 -11.62
N LEU A 84 -2.93 -4.50 -10.71
CA LEU A 84 -2.19 -3.79 -9.68
C LEU A 84 -0.70 -3.74 -10.02
N VAL A 85 -0.02 -2.69 -9.55
CA VAL A 85 1.45 -2.57 -9.69
C VAL A 85 2.19 -2.91 -8.39
N ALA A 86 1.48 -2.98 -7.27
CA ALA A 86 1.97 -3.43 -5.97
C ALA A 86 0.81 -3.92 -5.10
N ILE A 87 1.12 -4.72 -4.08
CA ILE A 87 0.19 -5.00 -2.99
C ILE A 87 0.37 -3.92 -1.93
N GLY A 88 -0.70 -3.29 -1.51
CA GLY A 88 -0.62 -2.22 -0.51
C GLY A 88 -1.70 -1.16 -0.65
N GLU A 89 -1.87 -0.31 0.35
CA GLU A 89 -1.03 -0.28 1.55
C GLU A 89 -1.48 -1.32 2.59
N THR A 90 -0.51 -2.09 3.09
CA THR A 90 -0.68 -2.98 4.24
C THR A 90 0.44 -2.70 5.23
N GLY A 91 0.42 -3.27 6.44
CA GLY A 91 1.50 -3.02 7.38
C GLY A 91 1.12 -3.28 8.82
N LEU A 92 1.79 -2.55 9.72
CA LEU A 92 1.55 -2.59 11.16
C LEU A 92 1.52 -1.16 11.71
N ASP A 93 0.49 -0.83 12.48
CA ASP A 93 0.39 0.40 13.26
C ASP A 93 0.07 0.04 14.72
N TYR A 94 1.06 0.21 15.60
CA TYR A 94 0.89 -0.03 17.03
C TYR A 94 0.69 1.26 17.83
N PHE A 95 0.66 2.41 17.15
CA PHE A 95 0.36 3.69 17.77
C PHE A 95 -1.15 3.90 17.87
N TYR A 96 -1.87 3.64 16.78
CA TYR A 96 -3.33 3.64 16.75
C TYR A 96 -3.84 2.21 16.95
N GLU A 97 -4.26 1.88 18.17
CA GLU A 97 -4.79 0.55 18.52
C GLU A 97 -6.24 0.33 17.97
N HIS A 98 -6.48 0.63 16.69
CA HIS A 98 -7.78 0.49 16.04
C HIS A 98 -8.12 -0.96 15.69
N SER A 99 -7.10 -1.77 15.38
CA SER A 99 -7.22 -3.21 15.15
C SER A 99 -6.21 -3.97 16.02
N PRO A 100 -6.56 -5.15 16.56
CA PRO A 100 -5.65 -5.98 17.34
C PRO A 100 -4.36 -6.32 16.60
N LYS A 101 -3.20 -6.22 17.28
CA LYS A 101 -1.88 -6.51 16.70
C LYS A 101 -1.82 -7.86 15.97
N LYS A 102 -2.44 -8.89 16.55
CA LYS A 102 -2.49 -10.24 15.94
C LYS A 102 -3.23 -10.26 14.60
N LEU A 103 -4.29 -9.47 14.45
CA LEU A 103 -5.00 -9.36 13.17
C LEU A 103 -4.18 -8.60 12.14
N GLN A 104 -3.50 -7.52 12.54
CA GLN A 104 -2.59 -6.80 11.64
C GLN A 104 -1.48 -7.72 11.11
N GLN A 105 -0.82 -8.47 12.01
CA GLN A 105 0.22 -9.45 11.63
C GLN A 105 -0.32 -10.58 10.74
N HIS A 106 -1.55 -11.03 11.00
CA HIS A 106 -2.21 -12.06 10.20
C HIS A 106 -2.42 -11.57 8.76
N PHE A 107 -3.04 -10.40 8.57
CA PHE A 107 -3.27 -9.84 7.24
C PHE A 107 -1.98 -9.44 6.52
N LEU A 108 -0.98 -8.91 7.25
CA LEU A 108 0.34 -8.67 6.68
C LEU A 108 0.92 -9.97 6.09
N SER A 109 0.83 -11.08 6.82
CA SER A 109 1.28 -12.39 6.35
C SER A 109 0.50 -12.86 5.12
N LEU A 110 -0.81 -12.65 5.07
CA LEU A 110 -1.64 -12.98 3.89
C LEU A 110 -1.23 -12.17 2.66
N TYR A 111 -1.02 -10.85 2.81
CA TYR A 111 -0.57 -10.00 1.72
C TYR A 111 0.86 -10.31 1.28
N PHE A 112 1.74 -10.77 2.18
CA PHE A 112 3.05 -11.31 1.80
C PHE A 112 2.96 -12.57 0.95
N GLN A 113 2.13 -13.53 1.34
CA GLN A 113 1.92 -14.73 0.54
C GLN A 113 1.37 -14.37 -0.85
N LEU A 114 0.43 -13.42 -0.92
CA LEU A 114 -0.09 -12.93 -2.19
C LEU A 114 0.99 -12.27 -3.04
N ALA A 115 1.76 -11.34 -2.48
CA ALA A 115 2.84 -10.66 -3.18
C ALA A 115 3.95 -11.61 -3.64
N VAL A 116 4.29 -12.63 -2.85
CA VAL A 116 5.22 -13.70 -3.24
C VAL A 116 4.67 -14.50 -4.42
N LYS A 117 3.38 -14.86 -4.41
CA LYS A 117 2.69 -15.60 -5.47
C LYS A 117 2.64 -14.80 -6.77
N THR A 118 2.36 -13.51 -6.71
CA THR A 118 2.18 -12.63 -7.87
C THR A 118 3.44 -11.92 -8.33
N GLN A 119 4.55 -12.05 -7.59
CA GLN A 119 5.79 -11.30 -7.81
C GLN A 119 5.65 -9.77 -7.71
N LEU A 120 4.54 -9.27 -7.14
CA LEU A 120 4.34 -7.84 -6.92
C LEU A 120 5.18 -7.34 -5.74
N PRO A 121 5.72 -6.11 -5.80
CA PRO A 121 6.30 -5.44 -4.64
C PRO A 121 5.21 -5.10 -3.62
N VAL A 122 5.62 -4.77 -2.39
CA VAL A 122 4.69 -4.33 -1.33
C VAL A 122 4.92 -2.87 -0.97
N ILE A 123 3.83 -2.14 -0.70
CA ILE A 123 3.87 -0.82 -0.07
C ILE A 123 3.42 -0.96 1.39
N PHE A 124 4.30 -0.54 2.30
CA PHE A 124 4.15 -0.71 3.75
C PHE A 124 3.78 0.57 4.48
N HIS A 125 2.79 0.46 5.34
CA HIS A 125 2.71 1.25 6.57
C HIS A 125 3.60 0.66 7.64
N CYS A 126 4.31 1.49 8.39
CA CYS A 126 4.80 1.06 9.70
C CYS A 126 4.86 2.21 10.69
N ARG A 127 4.30 1.99 11.87
CA ARG A 127 4.43 2.91 13.00
C ARG A 127 4.54 2.14 14.31
N ASP A 128 5.62 2.43 15.06
CA ASP A 128 5.96 1.80 16.35
C ASP A 128 5.95 0.25 16.32
N ALA A 129 6.21 -0.34 15.15
CA ALA A 129 6.04 -1.78 14.90
C ALA A 129 7.17 -2.41 14.05
N PHE A 130 8.29 -1.71 13.89
CA PHE A 130 9.39 -2.13 13.00
C PHE A 130 9.99 -3.49 13.34
N ALA A 131 10.16 -3.80 14.63
CA ALA A 131 10.72 -5.08 15.07
C ALA A 131 9.88 -6.28 14.58
N ASP A 132 8.55 -6.18 14.71
CA ASP A 132 7.63 -7.23 14.27
C ASP A 132 7.54 -7.27 12.73
N LEU A 133 7.48 -6.11 12.07
CA LEU A 133 7.49 -6.03 10.61
C LEU A 133 8.73 -6.73 10.04
N PHE A 134 9.91 -6.44 10.58
CA PHE A 134 11.16 -7.04 10.16
C PHE A 134 11.20 -8.54 10.41
N ALA A 135 10.79 -9.00 11.60
CA ALA A 135 10.76 -10.43 11.91
C ALA A 135 9.87 -11.22 10.94
N ILE A 136 8.65 -10.73 10.67
CA ILE A 136 7.70 -11.37 9.75
C ILE A 136 8.22 -11.33 8.32
N ALA A 137 8.77 -10.20 7.88
CA ALA A 137 9.25 -10.05 6.51
C ALA A 137 10.51 -10.87 6.23
N ASP A 138 11.42 -11.01 7.20
CA ASP A 138 12.63 -11.84 7.06
C ASP A 138 12.29 -13.32 6.90
N GLU A 139 11.18 -13.76 7.50
CA GLU A 139 10.66 -15.12 7.36
C GLU A 139 9.91 -15.31 6.03
N GLN A 140 9.04 -14.37 5.65
CA GLN A 140 8.02 -14.60 4.63
C GLN A 140 8.22 -13.83 3.31
N TYR A 141 8.99 -12.73 3.32
CA TYR A 141 9.09 -11.78 2.20
C TYR A 141 10.55 -11.44 1.82
N ARG A 142 11.49 -12.34 2.13
CA ARG A 142 12.92 -12.12 1.92
C ARG A 142 13.31 -11.97 0.44
N GLY A 143 14.20 -11.02 0.16
CA GLY A 143 14.79 -10.82 -1.17
C GLY A 143 13.84 -10.17 -2.18
N ARG A 144 12.80 -9.47 -1.70
CA ARG A 144 11.77 -8.83 -2.52
C ARG A 144 11.74 -7.33 -2.27
N SER A 145 11.38 -6.58 -3.30
CA SER A 145 11.29 -5.12 -3.24
C SER A 145 10.05 -4.66 -2.48
N ALA A 146 10.21 -3.63 -1.69
CA ALA A 146 9.12 -2.94 -1.04
C ALA A 146 9.42 -1.45 -0.89
N VAL A 147 8.36 -0.68 -0.64
CA VAL A 147 8.46 0.73 -0.27
C VAL A 147 7.80 0.91 1.08
N LEU A 148 8.55 1.41 2.05
CA LEU A 148 7.98 1.93 3.29
C LEU A 148 7.60 3.38 3.04
N HIS A 149 6.31 3.63 2.85
CA HIS A 149 5.84 4.96 2.53
C HIS A 149 5.80 5.83 3.79
N CYS A 150 5.87 7.15 3.61
CA CYS A 150 5.76 8.15 4.68
C CYS A 150 6.66 7.82 5.89
N PHE A 151 7.94 7.53 5.61
CA PHE A 151 8.87 7.08 6.63
C PHE A 151 9.13 8.17 7.67
N THR A 152 8.79 7.86 8.91
CA THR A 152 8.93 8.74 10.08
C THR A 152 9.72 8.11 11.22
N GLY A 153 10.38 6.97 10.96
CA GLY A 153 11.17 6.24 11.93
C GLY A 153 12.57 6.82 12.18
N THR A 154 13.34 6.07 12.94
CA THR A 154 14.72 6.37 13.31
C THR A 154 15.72 6.01 12.20
N LEU A 155 16.95 6.52 12.31
CA LEU A 155 18.03 6.13 11.39
C LEU A 155 18.33 4.63 11.40
N GLU A 156 18.16 3.97 12.55
CA GLU A 156 18.35 2.52 12.68
C GLU A 156 17.29 1.74 11.91
N GLU A 157 16.02 2.14 12.03
CA GLU A 157 14.91 1.55 11.28
C GLU A 157 15.07 1.78 9.77
N ALA A 158 15.49 2.99 9.36
CA ALA A 158 15.79 3.28 7.96
C ALA A 158 16.87 2.34 7.41
N ARG A 159 17.98 2.13 8.14
CA ARG A 159 19.02 1.17 7.76
C ARG A 159 18.47 -0.24 7.66
N GLY A 160 17.63 -0.65 8.61
CA GLY A 160 16.94 -1.94 8.57
C GLY A 160 16.10 -2.14 7.30
N CYS A 161 15.42 -1.11 6.82
CA CYS A 161 14.70 -1.17 5.54
C CYS A 161 15.67 -1.30 4.36
N LEU A 162 16.72 -0.48 4.32
CA LEU A 162 17.69 -0.46 3.21
C LEU A 162 18.49 -1.77 3.11
N ASP A 163 18.87 -2.37 4.24
CA ASP A 163 19.59 -3.66 4.27
C ASP A 163 18.75 -4.82 3.70
N ARG A 164 17.42 -4.68 3.72
CA ARG A 164 16.46 -5.62 3.10
C ARG A 164 16.24 -5.36 1.61
N GLY A 165 16.86 -4.31 1.05
CA GLY A 165 16.66 -3.87 -0.33
C GLY A 165 15.35 -3.12 -0.54
N TRP A 166 14.75 -2.58 0.52
CA TRP A 166 13.54 -1.77 0.43
C TRP A 166 13.88 -0.29 0.22
N MET A 167 12.90 0.46 -0.26
CA MET A 167 12.95 1.92 -0.35
C MET A 167 12.16 2.55 0.80
N ILE A 168 12.53 3.78 1.17
CA ILE A 168 11.78 4.62 2.11
C ILE A 168 11.37 5.91 1.37
N SER A 169 10.20 6.47 1.70
CA SER A 169 9.73 7.74 1.11
C SER A 169 9.49 8.83 2.16
N PHE A 170 9.43 10.08 1.72
CA PHE A 170 9.25 11.28 2.53
C PHE A 170 8.19 12.18 1.93
#